data_AF-A0A150GFT9-F1
#
_entry.id   AF-A0A150GFT9-F1
#
_cell.length_a   1.000
_cell.length_b   1.000
_cell.length_c   1.000
_cell.angle_alpha   90.00
_cell.angle_beta   90.00
_cell.angle_gamma   90.00
#
_symmetry.space_group_name_H-M   'P 1'
#
loop_
_entity.id
_entity.type
_entity.pdbx_description
1 polymer ?
#
loop_
_entity_poly.entity_id
_entity_poly.type
_entity_poly.pdbx_seq_one_letter_code
_entity_poly.pdbx_strand_id
1 'polypeptide(L)'
;MAHVVHLVNRDYEAMCKDYYTLQFMDPSVDTSPIAPALAEFFDDVLSSSVSKLNFKAIVDGLGEADSEYKLLAKAYPYMARRLLTDPAPELRESFEDLIIKDGQFRWSRLENLLREGSKSSDFDPAQLWLLAEWLLSPGAAGVRSTIVTELGRVIDAAAAADVRSRIVAQTGNRSLAEALVPPQPAEAEAQERAALLLGTVSSRLNLQEPLQLQGSGPFGLITPQDVQRTAAQLRGVMSAAAPRVGALLEQPGSVEIINGLVGQLSRRLAARAIKFVFGAQAALAAGGGGLGGGGGGAAAGAKA
;
A
#
# COMPACT_ATOMS: atom_id res chain seq x y z
N MET A 1 -19.14 25.97 -18.20
CA MET A 1 -18.66 27.37 -18.22
C MET A 1 -19.32 28.25 -17.15
N ALA A 2 -20.57 28.01 -16.73
CA ALA A 2 -21.24 28.86 -15.74
C ALA A 2 -20.54 28.92 -14.36
N HIS A 3 -20.04 27.79 -13.86
CA HIS A 3 -19.45 27.72 -12.51
C HIS A 3 -18.24 28.61 -12.24
N VAL A 4 -17.32 28.67 -13.20
CA VAL A 4 -16.14 29.55 -13.11
C VAL A 4 -16.56 31.02 -13.19
N VAL A 5 -17.62 31.33 -13.94
CA VAL A 5 -18.17 32.70 -14.02
C VAL A 5 -18.73 33.14 -12.66
N HIS A 6 -19.45 32.26 -11.95
CA HIS A 6 -19.93 32.55 -10.61
C HIS A 6 -18.80 32.73 -9.59
N LEU A 7 -17.74 31.90 -9.65
CA LEU A 7 -16.55 32.08 -8.81
C LEU A 7 -15.82 33.41 -9.09
N VAL A 8 -15.62 33.78 -10.36
CA VAL A 8 -14.97 35.05 -10.75
C VAL A 8 -15.78 36.26 -10.31
N ASN A 9 -17.11 36.16 -10.41
CA ASN A 9 -18.03 37.21 -9.97
C ASN A 9 -18.25 37.23 -8.44
N ARG A 10 -17.61 36.32 -7.69
CA ARG A 10 -17.82 36.13 -6.24
C ARG A 10 -19.28 35.90 -5.88
N ASP A 11 -20.04 35.31 -6.80
CA ASP A 11 -21.44 34.97 -6.64
C ASP A 11 -21.54 33.53 -6.10
N TYR A 12 -21.18 33.38 -4.83
CA TYR A 12 -21.08 32.08 -4.17
C TYR A 12 -22.44 31.39 -3.98
N GLU A 13 -23.53 32.15 -3.93
CA GLU A 13 -24.89 31.59 -3.89
C GLU A 13 -25.30 30.96 -5.21
N ALA A 14 -25.00 31.62 -6.34
CA ALA A 14 -25.23 31.01 -7.65
C ALA A 14 -24.25 29.86 -7.92
N MET A 15 -23.01 29.98 -7.45
CA MET A 15 -22.01 28.90 -7.47
C MET A 15 -22.51 27.65 -6.72
N CYS A 16 -23.17 27.82 -5.57
CA CYS A 16 -23.81 26.73 -4.83
C CYS A 16 -24.96 26.06 -5.61
N LYS A 17 -25.60 26.76 -6.55
CA LYS A 17 -26.66 26.19 -7.40
C LYS A 17 -26.08 25.39 -8.56
N ASP A 18 -24.91 25.78 -9.07
CA ASP A 18 -24.20 24.96 -10.06
C ASP A 18 -23.84 23.60 -9.50
N TYR A 19 -23.70 23.45 -8.18
CA TYR A 19 -23.44 22.15 -7.56
C TYR A 19 -24.53 21.12 -7.87
N TYR A 20 -25.78 21.54 -8.10
CA TYR A 20 -26.83 20.65 -8.59
C TYR A 20 -26.64 20.29 -10.06
N THR A 21 -26.33 21.29 -10.90
CA THR A 21 -26.15 21.09 -12.35
C THR A 21 -24.89 20.27 -12.67
N LEU A 22 -23.85 20.40 -11.87
CA LEU A 22 -22.61 19.64 -11.94
C LEU A 22 -22.67 18.32 -11.17
N GLN A 23 -23.83 17.99 -10.58
CA GLN A 23 -24.08 16.76 -9.83
C GLN A 23 -23.15 16.56 -8.64
N PHE A 24 -22.62 17.64 -8.07
CA PHE A 24 -21.93 17.61 -6.77
C PHE A 24 -22.93 17.46 -5.62
N MET A 25 -24.15 17.99 -5.77
CA MET A 25 -25.22 17.97 -4.76
C MET A 25 -26.55 17.52 -5.36
N ASP A 26 -27.38 16.83 -4.58
CA ASP A 26 -28.75 16.49 -4.97
C ASP A 26 -29.66 17.73 -4.83
N PRO A 27 -30.62 17.99 -5.77
CA PRO A 27 -31.51 19.15 -5.72
C PRO A 27 -32.38 19.27 -4.46
N SER A 28 -32.53 18.19 -3.69
CA SER A 28 -33.26 18.17 -2.41
C SER A 28 -32.45 18.71 -1.22
N VAL A 29 -31.16 18.97 -1.40
CA VAL A 29 -30.27 19.49 -0.34
C VAL A 29 -30.23 21.00 -0.43
N ASP A 30 -30.39 21.71 0.68
CA ASP A 30 -30.16 23.15 0.72
C ASP A 30 -28.66 23.47 0.81
N THR A 31 -28.12 24.15 -0.21
CA THR A 31 -26.72 24.57 -0.28
C THR A 31 -26.47 26.01 0.14
N SER A 32 -27.51 26.79 0.46
CA SER A 32 -27.37 28.18 0.92
C SER A 32 -26.47 28.37 2.14
N PRO A 33 -26.44 27.45 3.14
CA PRO A 33 -25.58 27.59 4.32
C PRO A 33 -24.07 27.59 4.04
N ILE A 34 -23.66 27.16 2.85
CA ILE A 34 -22.25 26.91 2.48
C ILE A 34 -21.65 28.10 1.74
N ALA A 35 -22.49 28.91 1.09
CA ALA A 35 -22.06 30.08 0.33
C ALA A 35 -21.17 31.05 1.15
N PRO A 36 -21.46 31.35 2.44
CA PRO A 36 -20.62 32.23 3.25
C PRO A 36 -19.20 31.70 3.46
N ALA A 37 -19.04 30.38 3.58
CA ALA A 37 -17.75 29.78 3.82
C ALA A 37 -16.95 29.55 2.53
N LEU A 38 -17.63 29.30 1.41
CA LEU A 38 -16.99 29.41 0.10
C LEU A 38 -16.49 30.83 -0.14
N ALA A 39 -17.24 31.85 0.29
CA ALA A 39 -16.79 33.23 0.20
C ALA A 39 -15.54 33.45 1.04
N GLU A 40 -15.54 33.04 2.31
CA GLU A 40 -14.37 33.15 3.19
C GLU A 40 -13.14 32.43 2.63
N PHE A 41 -13.29 31.19 2.16
CA PHE A 41 -12.20 30.41 1.58
C PHE A 41 -11.69 31.01 0.26
N PHE A 42 -12.59 31.30 -0.69
CA PHE A 42 -12.18 31.77 -2.01
C PHE A 42 -11.75 33.23 -2.01
N ASP A 43 -12.25 34.09 -1.13
CA ASP A 43 -11.74 35.46 -1.00
C ASP A 43 -10.31 35.46 -0.44
N ASP A 44 -9.98 34.59 0.52
CA ASP A 44 -8.61 34.41 1.01
C ASP A 44 -7.69 33.85 -0.09
N VAL A 45 -8.17 32.83 -0.82
CA VAL A 45 -7.44 32.18 -1.90
C VAL A 45 -7.25 33.07 -3.13
N LEU A 46 -8.24 33.89 -3.52
CA LEU A 46 -8.15 34.81 -4.66
C LEU A 46 -7.32 36.06 -4.32
N SER A 47 -7.16 36.37 -3.03
CA SER A 47 -6.23 37.40 -2.56
C SER A 47 -4.79 36.90 -2.45
N SER A 48 -4.60 35.59 -2.37
CA SER A 48 -3.29 34.92 -2.36
C SER A 48 -3.04 34.18 -3.69
N SER A 49 -1.81 33.73 -3.95
CA SER A 49 -1.46 33.16 -5.26
C SER A 49 -2.10 31.78 -5.46
N VAL A 50 -2.75 31.57 -6.61
CA VAL A 50 -3.49 30.34 -7.03
C VAL A 50 -2.68 29.05 -6.86
N SER A 51 -1.36 29.13 -6.82
CA SER A 51 -0.44 28.01 -6.61
C SER A 51 -0.48 27.37 -5.20
N LYS A 52 -1.25 27.91 -4.24
CA LYS A 52 -1.36 27.35 -2.87
C LYS A 52 -2.57 26.45 -2.63
N LEU A 53 -3.48 26.34 -3.60
CA LEU A 53 -4.67 25.50 -3.50
C LEU A 53 -4.32 24.03 -3.71
N ASN A 54 -4.19 23.28 -2.63
CA ASN A 54 -4.18 21.82 -2.68
C ASN A 54 -5.43 21.24 -2.01
N PHE A 55 -5.72 19.96 -2.29
CA PHE A 55 -6.89 19.25 -1.79
C PHE A 55 -7.10 19.39 -0.27
N LYS A 56 -6.01 19.43 0.51
CA LYS A 56 -6.06 19.61 1.96
C LYS A 56 -6.68 20.95 2.33
N ALA A 57 -6.28 22.05 1.67
CA ALA A 57 -6.84 23.37 1.93
C ALA A 57 -8.35 23.42 1.63
N ILE A 58 -8.80 22.76 0.56
CA ILE A 58 -10.23 22.70 0.19
C ILE A 58 -11.03 21.91 1.23
N VAL A 59 -10.53 20.75 1.68
CA VAL A 59 -11.22 19.94 2.70
C VAL A 59 -11.24 20.65 4.05
N ASP A 60 -10.16 21.32 4.44
CA ASP A 60 -10.09 22.07 5.70
C ASP A 60 -11.06 23.27 5.69
N GLY A 61 -11.11 24.05 4.60
CA GLY A 61 -12.04 25.18 4.46
C GLY A 61 -13.51 24.76 4.39
N LEU A 62 -13.84 23.66 3.70
CA LEU A 62 -15.18 23.07 3.74
C LEU A 62 -15.52 22.51 5.14
N GLY A 63 -14.51 22.13 5.92
CA GLY A 63 -14.58 21.72 7.32
C GLY A 63 -15.17 22.79 8.23
N GLU A 64 -14.68 24.01 8.08
CA GLU A 64 -15.06 25.18 8.88
C GLU A 64 -16.45 25.73 8.48
N ALA A 65 -16.83 25.50 7.22
CA ALA A 65 -18.10 25.92 6.62
C ALA A 65 -19.36 25.21 7.14
N ASP A 66 -19.22 23.96 7.55
CA ASP A 66 -20.32 23.01 7.60
C ASP A 66 -20.66 22.66 9.06
N SER A 67 -21.48 23.51 9.68
CA SER A 67 -21.83 23.42 11.11
C SER A 67 -22.48 22.09 11.52
N GLU A 68 -22.97 21.28 10.56
CA GLU A 68 -23.54 19.94 10.80
C GLU A 68 -22.86 18.81 10.01
N TYR A 69 -21.72 19.05 9.36
CA TYR A 69 -21.00 18.08 8.52
C TYR A 69 -21.83 17.45 7.37
N LYS A 70 -22.95 18.06 6.98
CA LYS A 70 -23.88 17.54 5.96
C LYS A 70 -23.35 17.70 4.54
N LEU A 71 -22.64 18.79 4.27
CA LEU A 71 -21.97 19.02 3.00
C LEU A 71 -20.75 18.12 2.86
N LEU A 72 -19.91 18.06 3.88
CA LEU A 72 -18.69 17.26 3.89
C LEU A 72 -18.99 15.78 3.70
N ALA A 73 -20.06 15.29 4.34
CA ALA A 73 -20.52 13.91 4.18
C ALA A 73 -20.91 13.56 2.73
N LYS A 74 -21.34 14.55 1.93
CA LYS A 74 -21.70 14.35 0.50
C LYS A 74 -20.56 14.70 -0.46
N ALA A 75 -19.76 15.71 -0.14
CA ALA A 75 -18.63 16.14 -0.94
C ALA A 75 -17.46 15.16 -0.89
N TYR A 76 -17.22 14.52 0.26
CA TYR A 76 -16.07 13.62 0.43
C TYR A 76 -16.14 12.37 -0.48
N PRO A 77 -17.27 11.63 -0.57
CA PRO A 77 -17.42 10.55 -1.55
C PRO A 77 -17.16 10.98 -2.99
N TYR A 78 -17.73 12.12 -3.39
CA TYR A 78 -17.57 12.63 -4.74
C TYR A 78 -16.10 13.00 -5.04
N MET A 79 -15.44 13.69 -4.11
CA MET A 79 -14.03 14.09 -4.26
C MET A 79 -13.10 12.87 -4.27
N ALA A 80 -13.34 11.90 -3.39
CA ALA A 80 -12.59 10.64 -3.36
C ALA A 80 -12.75 9.87 -4.67
N ARG A 81 -13.96 9.81 -5.23
CA ARG A 81 -14.19 9.25 -6.56
C ARG A 81 -13.37 9.98 -7.63
N ARG A 82 -13.41 11.31 -7.68
CA ARG A 82 -12.66 12.07 -8.70
C ARG A 82 -11.15 11.82 -8.61
N LEU A 83 -10.58 11.80 -7.42
CA LEU A 83 -9.16 11.47 -7.24
C LEU A 83 -8.81 10.06 -7.77
N LEU A 84 -9.77 9.12 -7.73
CA LEU A 84 -9.59 7.77 -8.24
C LEU A 84 -9.83 7.65 -9.75
N THR A 85 -10.76 8.41 -10.34
CA THR A 85 -11.24 8.15 -11.70
C THR A 85 -10.99 9.26 -12.71
N ASP A 86 -10.76 10.50 -12.26
CA ASP A 86 -10.56 11.66 -13.12
C ASP A 86 -9.07 11.75 -13.56
N PRO A 87 -8.78 11.83 -14.87
CA PRO A 87 -7.40 11.87 -15.37
C PRO A 87 -6.72 13.25 -15.27
N ALA A 88 -7.41 14.30 -14.80
CA ALA A 88 -6.84 15.64 -14.73
C ALA A 88 -5.48 15.67 -13.96
N PRO A 89 -4.42 16.30 -14.52
CA PRO A 89 -3.09 16.29 -13.91
C PRO A 89 -3.06 16.78 -12.45
N GLU A 90 -3.83 17.81 -12.13
CA GLU A 90 -3.90 18.39 -10.78
C GLU A 90 -4.52 17.42 -9.77
N LEU A 91 -5.45 16.58 -10.22
CA LEU A 91 -6.05 15.54 -9.38
C LEU A 91 -5.12 14.34 -9.22
N ARG A 92 -4.26 14.05 -10.22
CA ARG A 92 -3.21 13.03 -10.10
C ARG A 92 -2.15 13.44 -9.09
N GLU A 93 -1.71 14.68 -9.12
CA GLU A 93 -0.78 15.26 -8.13
C GLU A 93 -1.41 15.23 -6.72
N SER A 94 -2.66 15.67 -6.59
CA SER A 94 -3.39 15.62 -5.31
C SER A 94 -3.56 14.18 -4.79
N PHE A 95 -3.81 13.22 -5.69
CA PHE A 95 -3.89 11.81 -5.33
C PHE A 95 -2.53 11.31 -4.81
N GLU A 96 -1.44 11.61 -5.52
CA GLU A 96 -0.07 11.26 -5.12
C GLU A 96 0.28 11.82 -3.72
N ASP A 97 0.04 13.11 -3.47
CA ASP A 97 0.28 13.76 -2.17
C ASP A 97 -0.55 13.16 -1.02
N LEU A 98 -1.72 12.59 -1.32
CA LEU A 98 -2.55 11.94 -0.32
C LEU A 98 -2.03 10.56 0.06
N ILE A 99 -1.69 9.76 -0.95
CA ILE A 99 -1.26 8.36 -0.76
C ILE A 99 0.22 8.25 -0.42
N ILE A 100 1.01 9.32 -0.57
CA ILE A 100 2.44 9.35 -0.25
C ILE A 100 2.72 10.49 0.71
N LYS A 101 3.47 10.22 1.78
CA LYS A 101 4.00 11.27 2.66
C LYS A 101 5.41 10.88 3.10
N ASP A 102 6.34 11.82 3.01
CA ASP A 102 7.75 11.59 3.38
C ASP A 102 8.37 10.37 2.68
N GLY A 103 7.95 10.12 1.42
CA GLY A 103 8.37 8.97 0.62
C GLY A 103 7.75 7.62 1.06
N GLN A 104 6.80 7.62 2.00
CA GLN A 104 6.13 6.43 2.49
C GLN A 104 4.72 6.30 1.93
N PHE A 105 4.36 5.07 1.54
CA PHE A 105 3.02 4.74 1.09
C PHE A 105 2.02 4.71 2.25
N ARG A 106 0.86 5.33 2.08
CA ARG A 106 -0.18 5.45 3.10
C ARG A 106 -1.39 4.60 2.72
N TRP A 107 -1.33 3.32 3.04
CA TRP A 107 -2.44 2.37 2.80
C TRP A 107 -3.78 2.89 3.29
N SER A 108 -3.83 3.42 4.51
CA SER A 108 -5.06 3.95 5.11
C SER A 108 -5.70 5.06 4.27
N ARG A 109 -4.90 5.87 3.56
CA ARG A 109 -5.42 6.92 2.68
C ARG A 109 -5.99 6.34 1.39
N LEU A 110 -5.30 5.41 0.75
CA LEU A 110 -5.84 4.71 -0.43
C LEU A 110 -7.14 3.96 -0.07
N GLU A 111 -7.16 3.26 1.06
CA GLU A 111 -8.34 2.53 1.53
C GLU A 111 -9.52 3.44 1.82
N ASN A 112 -9.26 4.59 2.44
CA ASN A 112 -10.30 5.59 2.69
C ASN A 112 -10.81 6.19 1.38
N LEU A 113 -9.94 6.48 0.42
CA LEU A 113 -10.36 6.96 -0.91
C LEU A 113 -11.24 5.92 -1.61
N LEU A 114 -10.85 4.65 -1.64
CA LEU A 114 -11.64 3.58 -2.26
C LEU A 114 -12.99 3.41 -1.55
N ARG A 115 -12.99 3.38 -0.20
CA ARG A 115 -14.19 3.22 0.60
C ARG A 115 -15.15 4.37 0.39
N GLU A 116 -14.68 5.60 0.50
CA GLU A 116 -15.54 6.78 0.40
C GLU A 116 -15.94 7.06 -1.05
N GLY A 117 -15.02 6.91 -2.00
CA GLY A 117 -15.32 7.03 -3.43
C GLY A 117 -16.40 6.04 -3.88
N SER A 118 -16.38 4.81 -3.36
CA SER A 118 -17.40 3.80 -3.67
C SER A 118 -18.81 4.14 -3.18
N LYS A 119 -18.97 5.11 -2.26
CA LYS A 119 -20.27 5.59 -1.79
C LYS A 119 -20.89 6.64 -2.73
N SER A 120 -20.12 7.19 -3.67
CA SER A 120 -20.66 8.13 -4.66
C SER A 120 -21.65 7.42 -5.59
N SER A 121 -22.82 8.01 -5.83
CA SER A 121 -23.90 7.39 -6.61
C SER A 121 -23.53 7.08 -8.07
N ASP A 122 -22.54 7.78 -8.59
CA ASP A 122 -22.00 7.69 -9.95
C ASP A 122 -20.65 6.96 -10.01
N PHE A 123 -20.27 6.24 -8.94
CA PHE A 123 -19.05 5.45 -8.93
C PHE A 123 -19.14 4.25 -9.87
N ASP A 124 -18.31 4.23 -10.91
CA ASP A 124 -18.13 3.08 -11.78
C ASP A 124 -16.76 2.43 -11.50
N PRO A 125 -16.72 1.22 -10.91
CA PRO A 125 -15.47 0.49 -10.68
C PRO A 125 -14.63 0.26 -11.94
N ALA A 126 -15.23 0.21 -13.13
CA ALA A 126 -14.50 0.05 -14.38
C ALA A 126 -13.59 1.26 -14.68
N GLN A 127 -13.92 2.45 -14.16
CA GLN A 127 -13.10 3.66 -14.33
C GLN A 127 -11.79 3.63 -13.53
N LEU A 128 -11.67 2.77 -12.52
CA LEU A 128 -10.38 2.54 -11.83
C LEU A 128 -9.30 2.05 -12.79
N TRP A 129 -9.69 1.55 -13.96
CA TRP A 129 -8.76 1.24 -15.03
C TRP A 129 -7.94 2.45 -15.48
N LEU A 130 -8.52 3.65 -15.49
CA LEU A 130 -7.81 4.89 -15.84
C LEU A 130 -6.69 5.21 -14.85
N LEU A 131 -6.89 4.89 -13.57
CA LEU A 131 -5.86 5.02 -12.54
C LEU A 131 -4.74 4.01 -12.74
N ALA A 132 -5.07 2.77 -13.12
CA ALA A 132 -4.07 1.75 -13.45
C ALA A 132 -3.24 2.15 -14.67
N GLU A 133 -3.87 2.66 -15.73
CA GLU A 133 -3.17 3.17 -16.92
C GLU A 133 -2.25 4.34 -16.59
N TRP A 134 -2.74 5.31 -15.80
CA TRP A 134 -1.90 6.42 -15.34
C TRP A 134 -0.73 5.93 -14.49
N LEU A 135 -0.96 5.00 -13.55
CA LEU A 135 0.08 4.45 -12.68
C LEU A 135 1.23 3.84 -13.47
N LEU A 136 0.92 3.21 -14.61
CA LEU A 136 1.88 2.55 -15.48
C LEU A 136 2.48 3.49 -16.54
N SER A 137 1.95 4.70 -16.69
CA SER A 137 2.47 5.76 -17.55
C SER A 137 3.70 6.46 -16.97
N PRO A 138 4.52 7.18 -17.76
CA PRO A 138 5.66 7.94 -17.24
C PRO A 138 5.31 8.95 -16.13
N GLY A 139 4.09 9.49 -16.11
CA GLY A 139 3.65 10.52 -15.17
C GLY A 139 3.53 10.07 -13.71
N ALA A 140 3.55 8.77 -13.43
CA ALA A 140 3.40 8.21 -12.08
C ALA A 140 4.68 7.51 -11.57
N ALA A 141 5.86 7.87 -12.10
CA ALA A 141 7.12 7.22 -11.74
C ALA A 141 7.42 7.27 -10.23
N GLY A 142 7.15 8.42 -9.59
CA GLY A 142 7.28 8.59 -8.14
C GLY A 142 6.40 7.61 -7.36
N VAL A 143 5.13 7.53 -7.74
CA VAL A 143 4.16 6.58 -7.16
C VAL A 143 4.60 5.13 -7.33
N ARG A 144 5.00 4.71 -8.54
CA ARG A 144 5.47 3.33 -8.78
C ARG A 144 6.64 2.96 -7.87
N SER A 145 7.62 3.85 -7.71
CA SER A 145 8.79 3.60 -6.87
C SER A 145 8.41 3.36 -5.40
N THR A 146 7.43 4.10 -4.91
CA THR A 146 6.91 4.00 -3.54
C THR A 146 6.10 2.71 -3.37
N ILE A 147 5.28 2.35 -4.35
CA ILE A 147 4.54 1.07 -4.37
C ILE A 147 5.49 -0.12 -4.40
N VAL A 148 6.53 -0.11 -5.24
CA VAL A 148 7.55 -1.17 -5.28
C VAL A 148 8.23 -1.33 -3.92
N THR A 149 8.57 -0.19 -3.29
CA THR A 149 9.19 -0.17 -1.97
C THR A 149 8.29 -0.82 -0.92
N GLU A 150 7.02 -0.43 -0.89
CA GLU A 150 6.07 -0.94 0.09
C GLU A 150 5.68 -2.40 -0.17
N LEU A 151 5.39 -2.78 -1.41
CA LEU A 151 5.09 -4.18 -1.77
C LEU A 151 6.26 -5.10 -1.43
N GLY A 152 7.50 -4.68 -1.70
CA GLY A 152 8.67 -5.47 -1.34
C GLY A 152 8.87 -5.61 0.17
N ARG A 153 8.43 -4.62 0.97
CA ARG A 153 8.42 -4.70 2.44
C ARG A 153 7.37 -5.70 2.92
N VAL A 154 6.16 -5.60 2.39
CA VAL A 154 5.01 -6.46 2.71
C VAL A 154 5.29 -7.93 2.37
N ILE A 155 5.82 -8.20 1.18
CA ILE A 155 6.16 -9.57 0.74
C ILE A 155 7.32 -10.15 1.57
N ASP A 156 8.37 -9.37 1.86
CA ASP A 156 9.49 -9.84 2.72
C ASP A 156 9.02 -10.18 4.14
N ALA A 157 8.11 -9.38 4.71
CA ALA A 157 7.53 -9.66 6.02
C ALA A 157 6.72 -10.97 6.04
N ALA A 158 5.89 -11.20 5.03
CA ALA A 158 5.12 -12.44 4.89
C ALA A 158 6.04 -13.66 4.72
N ALA A 159 7.07 -13.53 3.86
CA ALA A 159 8.09 -14.56 3.68
C ALA A 159 8.82 -14.90 4.97
N ALA A 160 9.26 -13.89 5.73
CA ALA A 160 9.94 -14.08 7.00
C ALA A 160 9.06 -14.78 8.04
N ALA A 161 7.78 -14.41 8.09
CA ALA A 161 6.79 -15.03 8.98
C ALA A 161 6.58 -16.51 8.66
N ASP A 162 6.43 -16.84 7.37
CA ASP A 162 6.26 -18.21 6.91
C ASP A 162 7.47 -19.08 7.27
N VAL A 163 8.69 -18.60 7.00
CA VAL A 163 9.92 -19.33 7.35
C VAL A 163 10.02 -19.54 8.86
N ARG A 164 9.74 -18.53 9.69
CA ARG A 164 9.73 -18.70 11.15
C ARG A 164 8.71 -19.74 11.59
N SER A 165 7.50 -19.70 11.04
CA SER A 165 6.45 -20.68 11.32
C SER A 165 6.91 -22.11 11.01
N ARG A 166 7.56 -22.32 9.85
CA ARG A 166 8.14 -23.61 9.47
C ARG A 166 9.24 -24.09 10.43
N ILE A 167 10.16 -23.20 10.83
CA ILE A 167 11.21 -23.54 11.80
C ILE A 167 10.58 -23.96 13.13
N VAL A 168 9.58 -23.22 13.63
CA VAL A 168 8.88 -23.59 14.87
C VAL A 168 8.17 -24.92 14.73
N ALA A 169 7.49 -25.16 13.60
CA ALA A 169 6.80 -26.43 13.35
C ALA A 169 7.76 -27.62 13.30
N GLN A 170 8.97 -27.45 12.77
CA GLN A 170 9.97 -28.51 12.66
C GLN A 170 10.79 -28.72 13.94
N THR A 171 11.01 -27.68 14.75
CA THR A 171 11.95 -27.72 15.88
C THR A 171 11.29 -27.55 17.25
N GLY A 172 10.05 -27.07 17.30
CA GLY A 172 9.37 -26.66 18.53
C GLY A 172 9.97 -25.40 19.19
N ASN A 173 10.96 -24.75 18.57
CA ASN A 173 11.76 -23.71 19.21
C ASN A 173 11.55 -22.33 18.57
N ARG A 174 10.77 -21.47 19.24
CA ARG A 174 10.53 -20.08 18.80
C ARG A 174 11.76 -19.19 18.88
N SER A 175 12.60 -19.32 19.91
CA SER A 175 13.80 -18.48 20.04
C SER A 175 14.82 -18.81 18.94
N LEU A 176 14.92 -20.08 18.54
CA LEU A 176 15.72 -20.48 17.38
C LEU A 176 15.18 -19.85 16.09
N ALA A 177 13.86 -19.87 15.87
CA ALA A 177 13.25 -19.27 14.69
C ALA A 177 13.52 -17.75 14.61
N GLU A 178 13.41 -17.04 15.74
CA GLU A 178 13.71 -15.60 15.82
C GLU A 178 15.20 -15.30 15.68
N ALA A 179 16.09 -16.15 16.20
CA ALA A 179 17.53 -16.01 16.02
C ALA A 179 17.94 -16.20 14.55
N LEU A 180 17.37 -17.20 13.88
CA LEU A 180 17.63 -17.52 12.47
C LEU A 180 16.97 -16.51 11.52
N VAL A 181 15.79 -16.01 11.85
CA VAL A 181 15.03 -15.07 11.03
C VAL A 181 14.52 -13.91 11.89
N PRO A 182 15.39 -12.92 12.18
CA PRO A 182 15.06 -11.83 13.10
C PRO A 182 13.84 -11.01 12.65
N PRO A 183 12.90 -10.70 13.56
CA PRO A 183 11.76 -9.85 13.26
C PRO A 183 12.22 -8.44 12.89
N GLN A 184 11.43 -7.77 12.05
CA GLN A 184 11.67 -6.40 11.60
C GLN A 184 10.69 -5.41 12.24
N PRO A 185 11.02 -4.11 12.29
CA PRO A 185 10.07 -3.07 12.69
C PRO A 185 8.82 -3.08 11.79
N ALA A 186 7.65 -2.88 12.39
CA ALA A 186 6.35 -2.85 11.70
C ALA A 186 6.04 -4.12 10.87
N GLU A 187 6.64 -5.27 11.23
CA GLU A 187 6.44 -6.52 10.50
C GLU A 187 5.03 -7.09 10.66
N ALA A 188 4.42 -6.94 11.84
CA ALA A 188 3.04 -7.40 12.08
C ALA A 188 2.05 -6.71 11.13
N GLU A 189 2.12 -5.37 11.03
CA GLU A 189 1.32 -4.61 10.08
C GLU A 189 1.58 -5.07 8.64
N ALA A 190 2.84 -5.25 8.26
CA ALA A 190 3.21 -5.73 6.92
C ALA A 190 2.62 -7.12 6.61
N GLN A 191 2.58 -8.02 7.59
CA GLN A 191 2.00 -9.36 7.44
C GLN A 191 0.48 -9.29 7.24
N GLU A 192 -0.22 -8.47 8.03
CA GLU A 192 -1.67 -8.25 7.86
C GLU A 192 -1.98 -7.71 6.45
N ARG A 193 -1.19 -6.72 5.98
CA ARG A 193 -1.31 -6.18 4.62
C ARG A 193 -1.05 -7.25 3.56
N ALA A 194 -0.03 -8.09 3.75
CA ALA A 194 0.27 -9.16 2.82
C ALA A 194 -0.89 -10.15 2.69
N ALA A 195 -1.49 -10.54 3.82
CA ALA A 195 -2.63 -11.46 3.83
C ALA A 195 -3.84 -10.89 3.06
N LEU A 196 -4.16 -9.60 3.27
CA LEU A 196 -5.24 -8.92 2.55
C LEU A 196 -4.98 -8.85 1.04
N LEU A 197 -3.76 -8.48 0.64
CA LEU A 197 -3.39 -8.38 -0.78
C LEU A 197 -3.39 -9.74 -1.46
N LEU A 198 -2.76 -10.75 -0.85
CA LEU A 198 -2.71 -12.10 -1.40
C LEU A 198 -4.10 -12.71 -1.52
N GLY A 199 -4.97 -12.52 -0.51
CA GLY A 199 -6.37 -12.96 -0.59
C GLY A 199 -7.12 -12.29 -1.75
N THR A 200 -6.95 -10.97 -1.91
CA THR A 200 -7.58 -10.22 -2.99
C THR A 200 -7.10 -10.68 -4.36
N VAL A 201 -5.79 -10.78 -4.56
CA VAL A 201 -5.20 -11.21 -5.85
C VAL A 201 -5.61 -12.64 -6.19
N SER A 202 -5.55 -13.55 -5.22
CA SER A 202 -5.90 -14.96 -5.46
C SER A 202 -7.36 -15.12 -5.86
N SER A 203 -8.26 -14.39 -5.19
CA SER A 203 -9.70 -14.39 -5.53
C SER A 203 -9.98 -13.82 -6.92
N ARG A 204 -9.26 -12.75 -7.32
CA ARG A 204 -9.49 -12.05 -8.59
C ARG A 204 -8.91 -12.80 -9.79
N LEU A 205 -7.78 -13.47 -9.60
CA LEU A 205 -7.11 -14.23 -10.67
C LEU A 205 -7.65 -15.67 -10.81
N ASN A 206 -8.61 -16.07 -9.97
CA ASN A 206 -9.20 -17.42 -9.95
C ASN A 206 -8.14 -18.52 -10.04
N LEU A 207 -7.06 -18.38 -9.26
CA LEU A 207 -5.92 -19.27 -9.33
C LEU A 207 -6.34 -20.65 -8.83
N GLN A 208 -6.13 -21.68 -9.67
CA GLN A 208 -6.39 -23.07 -9.28
C GLN A 208 -5.49 -23.51 -8.12
N GLU A 209 -4.27 -22.96 -8.06
CA GLU A 209 -3.35 -23.12 -6.94
C GLU A 209 -2.98 -21.75 -6.37
N PRO A 210 -2.94 -21.60 -5.03
CA PRO A 210 -2.49 -20.35 -4.42
C PRO A 210 -1.06 -20.04 -4.84
N LEU A 211 -0.77 -18.78 -5.14
CA LEU A 211 0.61 -18.31 -5.36
C LEU A 211 1.43 -18.55 -4.08
N GLN A 212 2.25 -19.60 -4.10
CA GLN A 212 3.17 -19.90 -3.02
C GLN A 212 4.59 -19.53 -3.44
N LEU A 213 5.21 -18.62 -2.69
CA LEU A 213 6.66 -18.41 -2.76
C LEU A 213 7.34 -19.57 -2.03
N GLN A 214 7.57 -20.66 -2.74
CA GLN A 214 8.21 -21.84 -2.17
C GLN A 214 9.73 -21.63 -2.13
N GLY A 215 10.29 -21.55 -0.92
CA GLY A 215 11.73 -21.42 -0.74
C GLY A 215 12.46 -22.75 -0.94
N SER A 216 13.54 -22.70 -1.72
CA SER A 216 14.43 -23.83 -1.97
C SER A 216 15.63 -23.90 -1.01
N GLY A 217 15.80 -22.90 -0.14
CA GLY A 217 16.84 -22.85 0.88
C GLY A 217 16.54 -23.70 2.12
N PRO A 218 17.49 -23.77 3.08
CA PRO A 218 17.30 -24.51 4.32
C PRO A 218 16.10 -23.97 5.11
N PHE A 219 15.33 -24.87 5.72
CA PHE A 219 14.05 -24.56 6.39
C PHE A 219 13.01 -23.86 5.49
N GLY A 220 13.14 -23.98 4.16
CA GLY A 220 12.28 -23.29 3.21
C GLY A 220 12.62 -21.81 3.05
N LEU A 221 13.86 -21.39 3.37
CA LEU A 221 14.31 -20.04 3.10
C LEU A 221 14.15 -19.70 1.62
N ILE A 222 13.54 -18.54 1.36
CA ILE A 222 13.31 -18.05 0.00
C ILE A 222 14.61 -17.50 -0.56
N THR A 223 14.97 -17.98 -1.74
CA THR A 223 16.16 -17.53 -2.46
C THR A 223 15.80 -16.53 -3.56
N PRO A 224 16.76 -15.74 -4.07
CA PRO A 224 16.54 -14.89 -5.25
C PRO A 224 16.01 -15.66 -6.47
N GLN A 225 16.43 -16.93 -6.64
CA GLN A 225 15.95 -17.78 -7.75
C GLN A 225 14.48 -18.13 -7.59
N ASP A 226 14.01 -18.36 -6.36
CA ASP A 226 12.60 -18.63 -6.09
C ASP A 226 11.73 -17.41 -6.42
N VAL A 227 12.18 -16.20 -6.08
CA VAL A 227 11.50 -14.95 -6.45
C VAL A 227 11.40 -14.80 -7.96
N GLN A 228 12.49 -15.06 -8.69
CA GLN A 228 12.48 -14.99 -10.16
C GLN A 228 11.51 -16.01 -10.78
N ARG A 229 11.49 -17.25 -10.26
CA ARG A 229 10.58 -18.30 -10.72
C ARG A 229 9.11 -17.91 -10.49
N THR A 230 8.77 -17.45 -9.29
CA THR A 230 7.40 -17.05 -8.96
C THR A 230 6.98 -15.82 -9.76
N ALA A 231 7.87 -14.84 -9.97
CA ALA A 231 7.57 -13.70 -10.82
C ALA A 231 7.29 -14.09 -12.27
N ALA A 232 8.06 -15.04 -12.83
CA ALA A 232 7.82 -15.56 -14.18
C ALA A 232 6.48 -16.32 -14.29
N GLN A 233 6.16 -17.16 -13.31
CA GLN A 233 4.86 -17.85 -13.23
C GLN A 233 3.70 -16.85 -13.16
N LEU A 234 3.79 -15.85 -12.28
CA LEU A 234 2.77 -14.83 -12.12
C LEU A 234 2.56 -14.03 -13.40
N ARG A 235 3.64 -13.63 -14.09
CA ARG A 235 3.53 -12.96 -15.40
C ARG A 235 2.80 -13.83 -16.42
N GLY A 236 3.10 -15.12 -16.47
CA GLY A 236 2.40 -16.08 -17.33
C GLY A 236 0.90 -16.13 -17.03
N VAL A 237 0.52 -16.25 -15.76
CA VAL A 237 -0.88 -16.26 -15.34
C VAL A 237 -1.60 -14.96 -15.69
N MET A 238 -1.01 -13.81 -15.37
CA MET A 238 -1.63 -12.52 -15.66
C MET A 238 -1.78 -12.27 -17.16
N SER A 239 -0.83 -12.73 -17.98
CA SER A 239 -0.93 -12.64 -19.44
C SER A 239 -2.09 -13.47 -20.02
N ALA A 240 -2.46 -14.57 -19.35
CA ALA A 240 -3.55 -15.44 -19.75
C ALA A 240 -4.93 -15.01 -19.20
N ALA A 241 -4.98 -14.15 -18.18
CA ALA A 241 -6.21 -13.80 -17.48
C ALA A 241 -7.19 -12.96 -18.31
N ALA A 242 -6.72 -11.94 -19.05
CA ALA A 242 -7.52 -11.15 -19.97
C ALA A 242 -6.64 -10.30 -20.93
N PRO A 243 -7.08 -10.03 -22.18
CA PRO A 243 -6.32 -9.20 -23.12
C PRO A 243 -5.97 -7.80 -22.59
N ARG A 244 -6.88 -7.17 -21.83
CA ARG A 244 -6.66 -5.85 -21.22
C ARG A 244 -5.54 -5.89 -20.17
N VAL A 245 -5.45 -6.96 -19.38
CA VAL A 245 -4.36 -7.14 -18.40
C VAL A 245 -3.04 -7.37 -19.12
N GLY A 246 -3.04 -8.20 -20.17
CA GLY A 246 -1.87 -8.39 -21.04
C GLY A 246 -1.31 -7.07 -21.57
N ALA A 247 -2.18 -6.20 -22.10
CA ALA A 247 -1.77 -4.88 -22.60
C ALA A 247 -1.15 -3.98 -21.51
N LEU A 248 -1.63 -4.04 -20.27
CA LEU A 248 -0.99 -3.31 -19.15
C LEU A 248 0.40 -3.88 -18.84
N LEU A 249 0.60 -5.19 -18.89
CA LEU A 249 1.89 -5.82 -18.57
C LEU A 249 3.00 -5.45 -19.56
N GLU A 250 2.63 -5.12 -20.79
CA GLU A 250 3.55 -4.66 -21.83
C GLU A 250 3.99 -3.21 -21.65
N GLN A 251 3.29 -2.44 -20.79
CA GLN A 251 3.67 -1.05 -20.54
C GLN A 251 5.02 -0.96 -19.81
N PRO A 252 5.85 0.08 -20.10
CA PRO A 252 7.13 0.28 -19.43
C PRO A 252 7.02 0.32 -17.90
N GLY A 253 5.98 0.96 -17.36
CA GLY A 253 5.76 1.03 -15.91
C GLY A 253 5.53 -0.33 -15.25
N SER A 254 4.91 -1.29 -15.97
CA SER A 254 4.72 -2.65 -15.46
C SER A 254 6.04 -3.40 -15.36
N VAL A 255 6.90 -3.24 -16.38
CA VAL A 255 8.24 -3.82 -16.39
C VAL A 255 9.09 -3.24 -15.26
N GLU A 256 9.01 -1.92 -15.03
CA GLU A 256 9.67 -1.25 -13.91
C GLU A 256 9.21 -1.79 -12.55
N ILE A 257 7.90 -1.95 -12.33
CA ILE A 257 7.37 -2.48 -11.06
C ILE A 257 7.89 -3.90 -10.83
N ILE A 258 7.77 -4.78 -11.83
CA ILE A 258 8.18 -6.18 -11.72
C ILE A 258 9.68 -6.26 -11.43
N ASN A 259 10.52 -5.58 -12.21
CA ASN A 259 11.97 -5.62 -12.05
C ASN A 259 12.40 -4.99 -10.72
N GLY A 260 11.78 -3.86 -10.35
CA GLY A 260 12.02 -3.19 -9.08
C GLY A 260 11.70 -4.09 -7.89
N LEU A 261 10.56 -4.78 -7.94
CA LEU A 261 10.13 -5.70 -6.89
C LEU A 261 11.06 -6.91 -6.80
N VAL A 262 11.38 -7.56 -7.91
CA VAL A 262 12.32 -8.69 -7.97
C VAL A 262 13.69 -8.27 -7.40
N GLY A 263 14.20 -7.11 -7.80
CA GLY A 263 15.48 -6.60 -7.33
C GLY A 263 15.48 -6.24 -5.84
N GLN A 264 14.39 -5.64 -5.35
CA GLN A 264 14.23 -5.34 -3.92
C GLN A 264 14.15 -6.61 -3.07
N LEU A 265 13.31 -7.56 -3.46
CA LEU A 265 13.15 -8.83 -2.76
C LEU A 265 14.46 -9.63 -2.76
N SER A 266 15.14 -9.72 -3.90
CA SER A 266 16.43 -10.41 -4.00
C SER A 266 17.46 -9.85 -3.01
N ARG A 267 17.55 -8.52 -2.88
CA ARG A 267 18.45 -7.86 -1.91
C ARG A 267 18.07 -8.15 -0.47
N ARG A 268 16.78 -8.08 -0.12
CA ARG A 268 16.27 -8.37 1.23
C ARG A 268 16.52 -9.83 1.62
N LEU A 269 16.26 -10.76 0.70
CA LEU A 269 16.48 -12.19 0.91
C LEU A 269 17.96 -12.53 1.01
N ALA A 270 18.83 -11.91 0.21
CA ALA A 270 20.27 -12.08 0.35
C ALA A 270 20.75 -11.60 1.73
N ALA A 271 20.31 -10.42 2.18
CA ALA A 271 20.61 -9.94 3.53
C ALA A 271 20.09 -10.89 4.63
N ARG A 272 18.91 -11.49 4.42
CA ARG A 272 18.33 -12.48 5.33
C ARG A 272 19.10 -13.79 5.35
N ALA A 273 19.55 -14.29 4.21
CA ALA A 273 20.39 -15.48 4.13
C ALA A 273 21.71 -15.28 4.89
N ILE A 274 22.32 -14.09 4.77
CA ILE A 274 23.51 -13.72 5.55
C ILE A 274 23.19 -13.74 7.05
N LYS A 275 22.11 -13.07 7.48
CA LYS A 275 21.68 -13.06 8.89
C LYS A 275 21.37 -14.46 9.42
N PHE A 276 20.78 -15.33 8.59
CA PHE A 276 20.48 -16.70 8.93
C PHE A 276 21.75 -17.50 9.24
N VAL A 277 22.81 -17.36 8.42
CA VAL A 277 24.10 -18.02 8.67
C VAL A 277 24.68 -17.57 10.01
N PHE A 278 24.67 -16.27 10.30
CA PHE A 278 25.14 -15.76 11.59
C PHE A 278 24.26 -16.23 12.76
N GLY A 279 22.94 -16.25 12.59
CA GLY A 279 22.00 -16.77 13.59
C GLY A 279 22.24 -18.25 13.88
N ALA A 280 22.55 -19.05 12.86
CA ALA A 280 22.86 -20.46 13.01
C ALA A 280 24.17 -20.68 13.77
N GLN A 281 25.21 -19.88 13.49
CA GLN A 281 26.47 -19.90 14.23
C GLN A 281 26.26 -19.55 15.72
N ALA A 282 25.48 -18.50 15.99
CA ALA A 282 25.17 -18.09 17.37
C ALA A 282 24.37 -19.16 18.12
N ALA A 283 23.38 -19.78 17.46
CA ALA A 283 22.59 -20.86 18.05
C ALA A 283 23.45 -22.10 18.38
N LEU A 284 24.39 -22.45 17.49
CA LEU A 284 25.35 -23.55 17.73
C LEU A 284 26.29 -23.23 18.89
N ALA A 285 26.79 -22.00 18.99
CA ALA A 285 27.63 -21.56 20.10
C ALA A 285 26.89 -21.61 21.45
N ALA A 286 25.60 -21.26 21.46
CA ALA A 286 24.75 -21.35 22.65
C ALA A 286 24.41 -22.81 23.04
N GLY A 287 24.23 -23.69 22.05
CA GLY A 287 23.97 -25.12 22.27
C GLY A 287 25.20 -25.94 22.66
N GLY A 288 26.41 -25.48 22.31
CA GLY A 288 27.69 -26.16 22.62
C GLY A 288 28.19 -26.01 24.06
N GLY A 289 27.55 -25.18 24.89
CA GLY A 289 27.95 -24.94 26.29
C GLY A 289 27.46 -25.98 27.32
N GLY A 290 26.78 -27.05 26.90
CA GLY A 290 26.03 -27.94 27.80
C GLY A 290 26.52 -29.38 27.98
N LEU A 291 27.63 -29.82 27.36
CA LEU A 291 28.08 -31.22 27.42
C LEU A 291 29.59 -31.36 27.61
N GLY A 292 30.14 -30.74 28.65
CA GLY A 292 31.56 -30.85 28.99
C GLY A 292 31.84 -30.59 30.48
N GLY A 293 31.39 -31.49 31.36
CA GLY A 293 31.69 -31.33 32.79
C GLY A 293 31.04 -32.39 33.67
N GLY A 294 31.28 -33.68 33.40
CA GLY A 294 30.72 -34.75 34.22
C GLY A 294 31.37 -36.10 33.96
N GLY A 295 32.66 -36.23 34.29
CA GLY A 295 33.31 -37.55 34.28
C GLY A 295 34.82 -37.51 34.52
N GLY A 296 35.23 -37.85 35.75
CA GLY A 296 36.51 -38.53 36.00
C GLY A 296 37.57 -37.75 36.78
N GLY A 297 37.53 -37.86 38.11
CA GLY A 297 38.64 -37.52 39.01
C GLY A 297 38.55 -38.34 40.30
N ALA A 298 39.60 -39.12 40.57
CA ALA A 298 39.61 -40.34 41.36
C ALA A 298 39.67 -40.20 42.89
N ALA A 299 39.23 -41.30 43.54
CA ALA A 299 39.58 -41.86 44.85
C ALA A 299 40.67 -41.18 45.71
N ALA A 300 40.34 -40.97 47.00
CA ALA A 300 41.20 -41.33 48.15
C ALA A 300 40.45 -41.15 49.48
N GLY A 301 40.51 -42.17 50.35
CA GLY A 301 40.45 -41.96 51.81
C GLY A 301 39.29 -42.61 52.56
N ALA A 302 39.44 -43.88 52.94
CA ALA A 302 38.87 -44.39 54.19
C ALA A 302 39.80 -45.48 54.75
N LYS A 303 40.54 -45.09 55.80
CA LYS A 303 41.17 -45.99 56.77
C LYS A 303 40.43 -45.80 58.10
N ALA A 304 40.41 -46.89 58.87
CA ALA A 304 39.85 -47.13 60.20
C ALA A 304 38.42 -47.67 60.20
#